data_AF-A0A212LZM2-F1
#
_entry.id   AF-A0A212LZM2-F1
#
_cell.length_a   1.000
_cell.length_b   1.000
_cell.length_c   1.000
_cell.angle_alpha   90.00
_cell.angle_beta   90.00
_cell.angle_gamma   90.00
#
_symmetry.space_group_name_H-M   'P 1'
#
loop_
_entity.id
_entity.type
_entity.pdbx_description
1 polymer ?
#
loop_
_entity_poly.entity_id
_entity_poly.type
_entity_poly.pdbx_seq_one_letter_code
_entity_poly.pdbx_strand_id
1 'polypeptide(L)'
;MKNYELKVRNMLAQIAFVGTIGCLLAYRYFSVQVTTGLLIGLVTGSIYFLYLYRQVENVQVFSKQQAIEHIRGGWIIRLGAVLLVLIVITHVFKVNALAFTAGFFTMPALLFISGLQLVIRQIRDTKKCR
;
A
#
# COMPACT_ATOMS: atom_id res chain seq x y z
N MET A 1 -2.40 13.20 17.33
CA MET A 1 -2.88 13.13 15.92
C MET A 1 -1.93 13.81 14.92
N LYS A 2 -1.48 15.07 15.12
CA LYS A 2 -0.58 15.79 14.18
C LYS A 2 0.66 15.02 13.67
N ASN A 3 1.37 14.29 14.53
CA ASN A 3 2.55 13.52 14.10
C ASN A 3 2.21 12.30 13.21
N TYR A 4 0.99 11.79 13.29
CA TYR A 4 0.56 10.59 12.56
C TYR A 4 0.04 10.95 11.16
N GLU A 5 -0.73 12.02 11.03
CA GLU A 5 -1.11 12.59 9.73
C GLU A 5 0.12 12.97 8.90
N LEU A 6 1.13 13.56 9.55
CA LEU A 6 2.41 13.88 8.89
C LEU A 6 3.10 12.63 8.33
N LYS A 7 3.01 11.50 9.05
CA LYS A 7 3.61 10.22 8.66
C LYS A 7 2.87 9.60 7.47
N VAL A 8 1.54 9.65 7.48
CA VAL A 8 0.71 9.20 6.35
C VAL A 8 0.98 10.06 5.12
N ARG A 9 1.04 11.40 5.28
CA ARG A 9 1.35 12.32 4.18
C ARG A 9 2.73 12.07 3.59
N ASN A 10 3.73 11.84 4.43
CA ASN A 10 5.08 11.50 3.98
C ASN A 10 5.13 10.16 3.24
N MET A 11 4.39 9.14 3.71
CA MET A 11 4.25 7.89 2.97
C MET A 11 3.59 8.12 1.60
N LEU A 12 2.46 8.81 1.55
CA LEU A 12 1.81 9.13 0.26
C LEU A 12 2.74 9.91 -0.69
N ALA A 13 3.55 10.84 -0.17
CA ALA A 13 4.55 11.55 -0.96
C ALA A 13 5.65 10.63 -1.49
N GLN A 14 6.14 9.68 -0.68
CA GLN A 14 7.08 8.65 -1.14
C GLN A 14 6.49 7.77 -2.22
N ILE A 15 5.22 7.38 -2.10
CA ILE A 15 4.52 6.62 -3.15
C ILE A 15 4.36 7.46 -4.42
N ALA A 16 3.96 8.73 -4.30
CA ALA A 16 3.85 9.61 -5.46
C ALA A 16 5.21 9.74 -6.16
N PHE A 17 6.29 9.89 -5.41
CA PHE A 17 7.65 9.99 -5.95
C PHE A 17 8.11 8.69 -6.63
N VAL A 18 8.06 7.56 -5.93
CA VAL A 18 8.45 6.24 -6.47
C VAL A 18 7.56 5.85 -7.63
N GLY A 19 6.25 6.10 -7.53
CA GLY A 19 5.28 5.84 -8.57
C GLY A 19 5.51 6.67 -9.82
N THR A 20 5.80 7.96 -9.67
CA THR A 20 6.12 8.85 -10.81
C THR A 20 7.39 8.38 -11.53
N ILE A 21 8.44 8.07 -10.78
CA ILE A 21 9.68 7.52 -11.37
C ILE A 21 9.42 6.19 -12.05
N GLY A 22 8.70 5.28 -11.39
CA GLY A 22 8.34 3.96 -11.93
C GLY A 22 7.52 4.08 -13.22
N CYS A 23 6.54 4.97 -13.27
CA CYS A 23 5.74 5.25 -14.46
C CYS A 23 6.57 5.88 -15.59
N LEU A 24 7.48 6.81 -15.29
CA LEU A 24 8.37 7.41 -16.29
C LEU A 24 9.30 6.37 -16.92
N LEU A 25 9.88 5.50 -16.09
CA LEU A 25 10.72 4.39 -16.56
C LEU A 25 9.90 3.37 -17.36
N ALA A 26 8.70 3.02 -16.89
CA ALA A 26 7.79 2.12 -17.61
C ALA A 26 7.40 2.68 -18.97
N TYR A 27 7.12 3.98 -19.06
CA TYR A 27 6.79 4.64 -20.31
C TYR A 27 7.96 4.69 -21.28
N ARG A 28 9.19 4.85 -20.78
CA ARG A 28 10.39 4.96 -21.61
C ARG A 28 10.91 3.61 -22.11
N TYR A 29 10.83 2.57 -21.29
CA TYR A 29 11.45 1.27 -21.57
C TYR A 29 10.48 0.14 -21.89
N PHE A 30 9.18 0.31 -21.61
CA PHE A 30 8.16 -0.72 -21.80
C PHE A 30 6.97 -0.18 -22.62
N SER A 31 5.86 -0.93 -22.64
CA SER A 31 4.66 -0.56 -23.39
C SER A 31 3.69 0.31 -22.58
N VAL A 32 2.78 0.97 -23.30
CA VAL A 32 1.67 1.72 -22.69
C VAL A 32 0.83 0.82 -21.77
N GLN A 33 0.61 -0.44 -22.14
CA GLN A 33 -0.13 -1.41 -21.31
C GLN A 33 0.57 -1.69 -19.97
N VAL A 34 1.90 -1.73 -19.95
CA VAL A 34 2.69 -1.90 -18.71
C VAL A 34 2.58 -0.65 -17.84
N THR A 35 2.70 0.53 -18.45
CA THR A 35 2.60 1.81 -17.72
C THR A 35 1.21 1.99 -17.11
N THR A 36 0.15 1.71 -17.86
CA THR A 36 -1.24 1.78 -17.38
C THR A 36 -1.50 0.75 -16.28
N GLY A 37 -0.99 -0.48 -16.43
CA GLY A 37 -1.06 -1.49 -15.38
C GLY A 37 -0.41 -1.02 -14.08
N LEU A 38 0.81 -0.48 -14.16
CA LEU A 38 1.54 0.07 -13.01
C LEU A 38 0.76 1.21 -12.34
N LEU A 39 0.23 2.15 -13.13
CA LEU A 39 -0.55 3.30 -12.63
C LEU A 39 -1.80 2.84 -11.87
N ILE A 40 -2.59 1.94 -12.46
CA ILE A 40 -3.80 1.40 -11.81
C ILE A 40 -3.42 0.62 -10.54
N GLY A 41 -2.33 -0.13 -10.58
CA GLY A 41 -1.78 -0.83 -9.41
C GLY A 41 -1.44 0.14 -8.27
N LEU A 42 -0.73 1.24 -8.57
CA LEU A 42 -0.35 2.27 -7.59
C LEU A 42 -1.58 2.95 -6.98
N VAL A 43 -2.58 3.31 -7.80
CA VAL A 43 -3.83 3.91 -7.31
C VAL A 43 -4.58 2.92 -6.42
N THR A 44 -4.74 1.68 -6.86
CA THR A 44 -5.43 0.63 -6.10
C THR A 44 -4.73 0.33 -4.79
N GLY A 45 -3.40 0.24 -4.79
CA GLY A 45 -2.58 0.07 -3.59
C GLY A 45 -2.72 1.25 -2.62
N SER A 46 -2.81 2.47 -3.14
CA SER A 46 -3.02 3.68 -2.33
C SER A 46 -4.39 3.68 -1.65
N ILE A 47 -5.45 3.33 -2.38
CA ILE A 47 -6.81 3.18 -1.82
C ILE A 47 -6.84 2.08 -0.77
N TYR A 48 -6.22 0.93 -1.06
CA TYR A 48 -6.08 -0.18 -0.11
C TYR A 48 -5.42 0.28 1.19
N PHE A 49 -4.34 1.06 1.09
CA PHE A 49 -3.63 1.59 2.25
C PHE A 49 -4.48 2.56 3.06
N LEU A 50 -5.17 3.51 2.41
CA LEU A 50 -6.05 4.45 3.10
C LEU A 50 -7.20 3.73 3.82
N TYR A 51 -7.75 2.68 3.20
CA TYR A 51 -8.76 1.85 3.83
C TYR A 51 -8.21 1.11 5.05
N LEU A 52 -7.02 0.48 4.92
CA LEU A 52 -6.34 -0.16 6.04
C LEU A 52 -6.06 0.83 7.18
N TYR A 53 -5.59 2.03 6.84
CA TYR A 53 -5.30 3.08 7.80
C TYR A 53 -6.54 3.45 8.61
N ARG A 54 -7.65 3.75 7.92
CA ARG A 54 -8.94 4.06 8.55
C ARG A 54 -9.46 2.90 9.39
N GLN A 55 -9.26 1.67 8.92
CA GLN A 55 -9.63 0.47 9.66
C GLN A 55 -8.85 0.35 10.97
N VAL A 56 -7.54 0.58 10.95
CA VAL A 56 -6.68 0.55 12.14
C VAL A 56 -7.02 1.67 13.11
N GLU A 57 -7.33 2.87 12.62
CA GLU A 57 -7.76 4.01 13.44
C GLU A 57 -9.05 3.70 14.19
N ASN A 58 -10.06 3.17 13.50
CA ASN A 58 -11.34 2.80 14.10
C ASN A 58 -11.21 1.69 15.16
N VAL A 59 -10.20 0.82 15.05
CA VAL A 59 -9.98 -0.29 15.98
C VAL A 59 -9.57 0.19 17.39
N GLN A 60 -9.08 1.42 17.54
CA GLN A 60 -8.71 1.97 18.85
C GLN A 60 -9.89 2.11 19.82
N VAL A 61 -11.12 2.11 19.30
CA VAL A 61 -12.36 2.28 20.07
C VAL A 61 -13.05 0.94 20.35
N PHE A 62 -12.59 -0.16 19.74
CA PHE A 62 -13.23 -1.48 19.84
C PHE A 62 -12.68 -2.34 20.98
N SER A 63 -13.52 -3.24 21.51
CA SER A 63 -13.05 -4.30 22.40
C SER A 63 -12.15 -5.28 21.65
N LYS A 64 -11.28 -6.03 22.36
CA LYS A 64 -10.31 -6.94 21.72
C LYS A 64 -10.95 -7.94 20.75
N GLN A 65 -12.13 -8.48 21.05
CA GLN A 65 -12.83 -9.42 20.16
C GLN A 65 -13.40 -8.71 18.92
N GLN A 66 -14.05 -7.55 19.10
CA GLN A 66 -14.58 -6.76 17.99
C GLN A 66 -13.47 -6.25 17.06
N ALA A 67 -12.30 -5.90 17.62
CA ALA A 67 -11.11 -5.53 16.86
C ALA A 67 -10.65 -6.63 15.90
N ILE A 68 -10.60 -7.89 16.38
CA ILE A 68 -10.14 -9.03 15.58
C ILE A 68 -11.13 -9.34 14.44
N GLU A 69 -12.43 -9.36 14.75
CA GLU A 69 -13.47 -9.61 13.75
C GLU A 69 -13.50 -8.51 12.69
N HIS A 70 -13.40 -7.24 13.11
CA HIS A 70 -13.35 -6.11 12.20
C HIS A 70 -12.14 -6.21 11.27
N ILE A 71 -10.94 -6.51 11.80
CA ILE A 71 -9.71 -6.68 11.02
C ILE A 71 -9.83 -7.84 10.02
N ARG A 72 -10.33 -9.00 10.46
CA ARG A 72 -10.54 -10.19 9.60
C ARG A 72 -11.53 -9.90 8.47
N GLY A 73 -12.68 -9.31 8.78
CA GLY A 73 -13.69 -8.96 7.78
C GLY A 73 -13.17 -7.96 6.75
N GLY A 74 -12.46 -6.93 7.19
CA GLY A 74 -11.90 -5.96 6.25
C GLY A 74 -10.74 -6.50 5.40
N TRP A 75 -10.09 -7.60 5.79
CA TRP A 75 -9.12 -8.27 4.91
C TRP A 75 -9.83 -8.95 3.72
N ILE A 76 -10.94 -9.65 3.98
CA ILE A 76 -11.75 -10.29 2.93
C ILE A 76 -12.28 -9.25 1.95
N ILE A 77 -12.86 -8.15 2.45
CA ILE A 77 -13.40 -7.08 1.60
C ILE A 77 -12.31 -6.48 0.72
N ARG A 78 -11.13 -6.19 1.29
CA ARG A 78 -10.03 -5.59 0.53
C ARG A 78 -9.46 -6.54 -0.52
N LEU A 79 -9.28 -7.82 -0.21
CA LEU A 79 -8.80 -8.80 -1.18
C LEU A 79 -9.83 -9.04 -2.29
N GLY A 80 -11.11 -9.12 -1.94
CA GLY A 80 -12.20 -9.19 -2.91
C GLY A 80 -12.21 -8.00 -3.87
N ALA A 81 -12.02 -6.79 -3.35
CA ALA A 81 -11.92 -5.59 -4.17
C ALA A 81 -10.70 -5.61 -5.11
N VAL A 82 -9.52 -6.03 -4.61
CA VAL A 82 -8.30 -6.15 -5.44
C VAL A 82 -8.47 -7.20 -6.52
N LEU A 83 -9.10 -8.34 -6.22
CA LEU A 83 -9.41 -9.38 -7.21
C LEU A 83 -10.39 -8.88 -8.27
N LEU A 84 -11.44 -8.15 -7.88
CA LEU A 84 -12.36 -7.54 -8.83
C LEU A 84 -11.65 -6.56 -9.77
N VAL A 85 -10.80 -5.68 -9.23
CA VAL A 85 -9.99 -4.76 -10.04
C VAL A 85 -9.08 -5.56 -10.97
N LEU A 86 -8.42 -6.61 -10.49
CA LEU A 86 -7.54 -7.45 -11.31
C LEU A 86 -8.30 -8.12 -12.48
N ILE A 87 -9.52 -8.60 -12.24
CA ILE A 87 -10.37 -9.19 -13.29
C ILE A 87 -10.75 -8.12 -14.32
N VAL A 88 -11.20 -6.95 -13.85
CA VAL A 88 -11.62 -5.84 -14.74
C VAL A 88 -10.44 -5.38 -15.60
N ILE A 89 -9.26 -5.16 -15.01
CA ILE A 89 -8.12 -4.65 -15.76
C ILE A 89 -7.56 -5.69 -16.76
N THR A 90 -7.64 -6.98 -16.44
CA THR A 90 -7.13 -8.03 -17.34
C THR A 90 -8.10 -8.35 -18.47
N HIS A 91 -9.41 -8.39 -18.20
CA HIS A 91 -10.41 -8.75 -19.21
C HIS A 91 -10.96 -7.56 -20.00
N VAL A 92 -11.14 -6.40 -19.37
CA VAL A 92 -11.69 -5.21 -20.03
C VAL A 92 -10.58 -4.36 -20.63
N PHE A 93 -9.58 -4.02 -19.81
CA PHE A 93 -8.51 -3.09 -20.23
C PHE A 93 -7.31 -3.78 -20.88
N LYS A 94 -7.24 -5.13 -20.84
CA LYS A 94 -6.14 -5.95 -21.39
C LYS A 94 -4.75 -5.45 -20.96
N VAL A 95 -4.64 -4.90 -19.76
CA VAL A 95 -3.36 -4.43 -19.21
C VAL A 95 -2.58 -5.58 -18.62
N ASN A 96 -1.27 -5.38 -18.51
CA ASN A 96 -0.36 -6.39 -17.98
C ASN A 96 -0.61 -6.59 -16.47
N ALA A 97 -1.07 -7.80 -16.11
CA ALA A 97 -1.37 -8.17 -14.73
C ALA A 97 -0.14 -8.06 -13.80
N LEU A 98 1.06 -8.39 -14.29
CA LEU A 98 2.29 -8.29 -13.51
C LEU A 98 2.67 -6.85 -13.21
N ALA A 99 2.44 -5.93 -14.17
CA ALA A 99 2.67 -4.52 -13.95
C ALA A 99 1.71 -3.96 -12.89
N PHE A 100 0.44 -4.39 -12.93
CA PHE A 100 -0.53 -4.05 -11.89
C PHE A 100 -0.11 -4.58 -10.51
N THR A 101 0.26 -5.85 -10.41
CA THR A 101 0.65 -6.42 -9.11
C THR A 101 1.90 -5.74 -8.56
N ALA A 102 2.89 -5.42 -9.40
CA ALA A 102 4.06 -4.63 -9.00
C ALA A 102 3.67 -3.24 -8.47
N GLY A 103 2.80 -2.52 -9.19
CA GLY A 103 2.27 -1.23 -8.75
C GLY A 103 1.52 -1.33 -7.41
N PHE A 104 0.65 -2.33 -7.27
CA PHE A 104 -0.12 -2.59 -6.05
C PHE A 104 0.79 -2.89 -4.86
N PHE A 105 1.77 -3.77 -5.01
CA PHE A 105 2.67 -4.20 -3.93
C PHE A 105 3.72 -3.16 -3.55
N THR A 106 3.89 -2.08 -4.32
CA THR A 106 4.77 -0.95 -3.97
C THR A 106 4.41 -0.38 -2.60
N MET A 107 3.11 -0.26 -2.30
CA MET A 107 2.61 0.23 -1.01
C MET A 107 2.96 -0.72 0.17
N PRO A 108 2.55 -2.00 0.17
CA PRO A 108 2.97 -2.98 1.16
C PRO A 108 4.50 -3.05 1.37
N ALA A 109 5.28 -2.98 0.29
CA ALA A 109 6.73 -3.03 0.36
C ALA A 109 7.30 -1.81 1.12
N LEU A 110 6.83 -0.59 0.82
CA LEU A 110 7.28 0.62 1.50
C LEU A 110 6.88 0.64 2.98
N LEU A 111 5.69 0.12 3.31
CA LEU A 111 5.25 -0.05 4.70
C LEU A 111 6.14 -1.03 5.45
N PHE A 112 6.47 -2.16 4.82
CA PHE A 112 7.34 -3.17 5.39
C PHE A 112 8.74 -2.62 5.66
N ILE A 113 9.33 -1.91 4.69
CA ILE A 113 10.63 -1.24 4.83
C ILE A 113 10.59 -0.20 5.95
N SER A 114 9.53 0.63 5.99
CA SER A 114 9.36 1.64 7.04
C SER A 114 9.22 1.03 8.44
N GLY A 115 8.51 -0.09 8.54
CA GLY A 115 8.37 -0.87 9.77
C GLY A 115 9.71 -1.46 10.22
N LEU A 116 10.45 -2.08 9.30
CA LEU A 116 11.80 -2.60 9.56
C LEU A 116 12.75 -1.52 10.05
N GLN A 117 12.77 -0.35 9.42
CA GLN A 117 13.60 0.78 9.85
C GLN A 117 13.26 1.23 11.28
N LEU A 118 11.98 1.19 11.66
CA LEU A 118 11.53 1.55 13.01
C LEU A 118 12.03 0.54 14.05
N VAL A 119 11.91 -0.76 13.75
CA VAL A 119 12.43 -1.84 14.60
C VAL A 119 13.94 -1.75 14.75
N ILE A 120 14.68 -1.52 13.66
CA ILE A 120 16.14 -1.36 13.68
C ILE A 120 16.56 -0.18 14.56
N ARG A 121 15.84 0.95 14.49
CA ARG A 121 16.10 2.11 15.36
C ARG A 121 15.86 1.77 16.83
N GLN A 122 14.73 1.12 17.15
CA GLN A 122 14.42 0.69 18.52
C GLN A 122 15.50 -0.25 19.08
N ILE A 123 15.98 -1.22 18.30
CA ILE A 123 17.06 -2.13 18.72
C ILE A 123 18.36 -1.35 18.98
N ARG A 124 18.70 -0.38 18.13
CA ARG A 124 19.91 0.44 18.27
C ARG A 124 19.85 1.33 19.51
N ASP A 125 18.71 1.94 19.79
CA ASP A 125 18.52 2.83 20.94
C ASP A 125 18.59 2.05 22.25
N THR A 126 17.98 0.86 22.31
CA THR A 126 18.11 -0.05 23.47
C THR A 126 19.56 -0.52 23.69
N LYS A 127 20.35 -0.71 22.63
CA LYS A 127 21.78 -1.02 22.73
C LYS A 127 22.66 0.15 23.15
N LYS A 128 22.22 1.41 22.96
CA LYS A 128 22.95 2.62 23.39
C LYS A 128 22.70 2.98 24.86
N CYS A 129 21.57 2.55 25.43
CA CYS A 129 21.24 2.77 26.84
C CYS A 129 21.77 1.67 27.78
N ARG A 130 22.57 0.73 27.27
CA ARG A 130 23.21 -0.34 28.03
C ARG A 130 24.72 -0.24 27.85
#